data_AF-A0A1G7XR93-F1
#
_entry.id   AF-A0A1G7XR93-F1
#
_cell.length_a   1.000
_cell.length_b   1.000
_cell.length_c   1.000
_cell.angle_alpha   90.00
_cell.angle_beta   90.00
_cell.angle_gamma   90.00
#
_symmetry.space_group_name_H-M   'P 1'
#
loop_
_entity.id
_entity.type
_entity.pdbx_description
1 polymer ?
#
loop_
_entity_poly.entity_id
_entity_poly.type
_entity_poly.pdbx_seq_one_letter_code
_entity_poly.pdbx_strand_id
1 'polypeptide(L)'
;MAQVSMTVRLDSQLKQNFDALCSRMGLSANAAMNIFANAVVRTRSIPFMINLNEPQAENPALKRFQEFRASVAADDSRPDMTLDEINEEIRLAREEKAAREKTGV
;
A
#
# COMPACT_ATOMS: atom_id res chain seq x y z
N MET A 1 -31.55 -18.96 -8.36
CA MET A 1 -31.08 -17.57 -8.55
C MET A 1 -31.15 -17.26 -10.04
N ALA A 2 -31.67 -16.10 -10.44
CA ALA A 2 -31.73 -15.72 -11.84
C ALA A 2 -30.31 -15.50 -12.38
N GLN A 3 -29.97 -16.18 -13.48
CA GLN A 3 -28.70 -15.96 -14.18
C GLN A 3 -28.92 -14.95 -15.30
N VAL A 4 -28.04 -13.96 -15.39
CA VAL A 4 -28.03 -12.96 -16.45
C VAL A 4 -26.70 -13.07 -17.19
N SER A 5 -26.74 -13.09 -18.52
CA SER A 5 -25.54 -13.13 -19.35
C SER A 5 -24.95 -11.74 -19.55
N MET A 6 -23.62 -11.65 -19.55
CA MET A 6 -22.86 -10.44 -19.90
C MET A 6 -21.90 -10.78 -21.04
N THR A 7 -21.99 -10.03 -22.14
CA THR A 7 -21.09 -10.19 -23.29
C THR A 7 -20.07 -9.07 -23.30
N VAL A 8 -18.78 -9.43 -23.28
CA VAL A 8 -17.66 -8.47 -23.31
C VAL A 8 -16.84 -8.72 -24.57
N ARG A 9 -16.54 -7.65 -25.32
CA ARG A 9 -15.61 -7.72 -26.45
C ARG A 9 -14.19 -7.48 -25.94
N LEU A 10 -13.31 -8.41 -26.24
CA LEU A 10 -11.90 -8.38 -25.87
C LEU A 10 -11.07 -8.59 -27.13
N ASP A 11 -9.87 -8.02 -27.16
CA ASP A 11 -8.87 -8.38 -28.15
C ASP A 11 -8.52 -9.87 -28.06
N SER A 12 -8.20 -10.49 -29.19
CA SER A 12 -7.96 -11.94 -29.27
C SER A 12 -6.74 -12.36 -28.46
N GLN A 13 -5.65 -11.58 -28.51
CA GLN A 13 -4.42 -11.85 -27.77
C GLN A 13 -4.66 -11.65 -26.27
N LEU A 14 -5.40 -10.59 -25.90
CA LEU A 14 -5.77 -10.33 -24.51
C LEU A 14 -6.57 -11.50 -23.91
N LYS A 15 -7.56 -12.03 -24.66
CA LYS A 15 -8.37 -13.17 -24.21
C LYS A 15 -7.53 -14.43 -24.00
N GLN A 16 -6.63 -14.74 -24.93
CA GLN A 16 -5.75 -15.91 -24.81
C GLN A 16 -4.83 -15.80 -23.57
N ASN A 17 -4.24 -14.63 -23.36
CA ASN A 17 -3.38 -14.37 -22.19
C ASN A 17 -4.17 -14.51 -20.88
N PHE A 18 -5.39 -13.95 -20.84
CA PHE A 18 -6.27 -14.02 -19.68
C PHE A 18 -6.69 -15.46 -19.36
N ASP A 19 -7.07 -16.25 -20.36
CA ASP A 19 -7.44 -17.65 -20.19
C ASP A 19 -6.26 -18.50 -19.67
N ALA A 20 -5.08 -18.30 -20.23
CA ALA A 20 -3.86 -18.99 -19.80
C ALA A 20 -3.52 -18.67 -18.34
N LEU A 21 -3.66 -17.41 -17.94
CA LEU A 21 -3.45 -16.97 -16.55
C LEU A 21 -4.48 -17.58 -15.60
N CYS A 22 -5.77 -17.52 -15.95
CA CYS A 22 -6.85 -18.10 -15.14
C CYS A 22 -6.65 -19.62 -14.95
N SER A 23 -6.28 -20.33 -16.03
CA SER A 23 -6.01 -21.78 -15.98
C SER A 23 -4.86 -22.12 -15.02
N ARG A 24 -3.77 -21.33 -15.03
CA ARG A 24 -2.66 -21.51 -14.06
C ARG A 24 -3.08 -21.29 -12.61
N MET A 25 -4.06 -20.42 -12.37
CA MET A 25 -4.64 -20.20 -11.04
C MET A 25 -5.73 -21.22 -10.66
N GLY A 26 -6.05 -22.17 -11.53
CA GLY A 26 -7.07 -23.19 -11.29
C GLY A 26 -8.51 -22.66 -11.39
N LEU A 27 -8.73 -21.57 -12.12
CA LEU A 27 -10.05 -20.94 -12.27
C LEU A 27 -10.39 -20.66 -13.74
N SER A 28 -11.69 -20.63 -14.06
CA SER A 28 -12.16 -20.29 -15.40
C SER A 28 -12.23 -18.76 -15.58
N ALA A 29 -12.17 -18.29 -16.83
CA ALA A 29 -12.37 -16.89 -17.16
C ALA A 29 -13.72 -16.36 -16.63
N ASN A 30 -14.78 -17.18 -16.66
CA ASN A 30 -16.08 -16.82 -16.11
C ASN A 30 -16.03 -16.67 -14.58
N ALA A 31 -15.33 -17.58 -13.88
CA ALA A 31 -15.14 -17.47 -12.43
C ALA A 31 -14.35 -16.20 -12.07
N ALA A 32 -13.28 -15.89 -12.81
CA ALA A 32 -12.51 -14.66 -12.64
C ALA A 32 -13.37 -13.39 -12.81
N MET A 33 -14.21 -13.36 -13.84
CA MET A 33 -15.12 -12.22 -14.08
C MET A 33 -16.15 -12.06 -12.96
N ASN A 34 -16.67 -13.16 -12.41
CA ASN A 34 -17.57 -13.11 -11.26
C ASN A 34 -16.87 -12.63 -9.98
N ILE A 35 -15.62 -13.07 -9.74
CA ILE A 35 -14.79 -12.57 -8.64
C ILE A 35 -14.55 -11.06 -8.78
N PHE A 36 -14.21 -10.60 -9.99
CA PHE A 36 -14.04 -9.18 -10.27
C PHE A 36 -15.32 -8.38 -10.00
N ALA A 37 -16.46 -8.83 -10.51
CA ALA A 37 -17.74 -8.15 -10.30
C ALA A 37 -18.09 -8.05 -8.80
N ASN A 38 -17.89 -9.13 -8.05
CA ASN A 38 -18.10 -9.13 -6.59
C ASN A 38 -17.15 -8.18 -5.87
N ALA A 39 -15.88 -8.13 -6.29
CA ALA A 39 -14.91 -7.20 -5.71
C ALA A 39 -15.33 -5.75 -5.95
N VAL A 40 -15.74 -5.40 -7.17
CA VAL A 40 -16.23 -4.05 -7.51
C VAL A 40 -17.44 -3.65 -6.66
N VAL A 41 -18.41 -4.55 -6.52
CA VAL A 41 -19.61 -4.30 -5.69
C VAL A 41 -19.24 -4.12 -4.22
N ARG A 42 -18.31 -4.94 -3.71
CA ARG A 42 -17.87 -4.89 -2.32
C ARG A 42 -17.10 -3.60 -2.00
N THR A 43 -16.23 -3.15 -2.89
CA THR A 43 -15.39 -1.96 -2.66
C THR A 43 -16.02 -0.67 -3.15
N ARG A 44 -17.11 -0.75 -3.93
CA ARG A 44 -17.71 0.39 -4.66
C ARG A 44 -16.71 1.14 -5.54
N SER A 45 -15.71 0.42 -6.05
CA SER A 45 -14.60 0.95 -6.84
C SER A 45 -14.01 -0.15 -7.71
N ILE A 46 -13.23 0.19 -8.73
CA ILE A 46 -12.49 -0.82 -9.49
C ILE A 46 -11.36 -1.35 -8.59
N PRO A 47 -11.27 -2.68 -8.34
CA PRO A 47 -10.37 -3.30 -7.36
C PRO A 47 -8.90 -3.36 -7.83
N PHE A 48 -8.50 -2.43 -8.68
CA PHE A 48 -7.13 -2.21 -9.11
C PHE A 48 -6.95 -0.72 -9.44
N MET A 49 -5.73 -0.24 -9.31
CA MET A 49 -5.39 1.14 -9.64
C MET A 49 -5.40 1.32 -11.16
N ILE A 50 -6.12 2.33 -11.65
CA ILE A 50 -6.14 2.70 -13.06
C ILE A 50 -5.13 3.82 -13.23
N ASN A 51 -3.92 3.46 -13.66
CA ASN A 51 -2.90 4.42 -14.02
C ASN A 51 -2.89 4.53 -15.54
N LEU A 52 -2.87 5.76 -16.05
CA LEU A 52 -2.24 5.99 -17.34
C LEU A 52 -0.73 5.76 -17.15
N ASN A 53 0.02 5.41 -18.18
CA ASN A 53 1.50 5.31 -18.13
C ASN A 53 2.15 6.70 -17.90
N GLU A 54 1.61 7.50 -16.99
CA GLU A 54 2.33 8.60 -16.40
C GLU A 54 3.32 8.00 -15.40
N PRO A 55 4.58 8.43 -15.42
CA PRO A 55 5.51 8.08 -14.35
C PRO A 55 4.80 8.47 -13.05
N GLN A 56 4.67 7.51 -12.13
CA GLN A 56 4.04 7.65 -10.83
C GLN A 56 4.14 9.10 -10.36
N ALA A 57 3.00 9.81 -10.23
CA ALA A 57 3.02 11.14 -9.66
C ALA A 57 3.77 11.04 -8.33
N GLU A 58 5.00 11.55 -8.31
CA GLU A 58 5.94 11.35 -7.22
C GLU A 58 5.20 11.76 -5.96
N ASN A 59 4.91 10.82 -5.07
CA ASN A 59 4.21 11.15 -3.83
C ASN A 59 5.05 12.25 -3.17
N PRO A 60 4.54 13.47 -3.00
CA PRO A 60 5.35 14.59 -2.57
C PRO A 60 5.95 14.35 -1.17
N ALA A 61 5.29 13.53 -0.34
CA ALA A 61 5.84 13.08 0.93
C ALA A 61 7.00 12.08 0.73
N LEU A 62 6.91 11.19 -0.25
CA LEU A 62 7.98 10.24 -0.59
C LEU A 62 9.20 10.98 -1.16
N LYS A 63 8.99 11.98 -2.03
CA LYS A 63 10.06 12.83 -2.56
C LYS A 63 10.78 13.58 -1.45
N ARG A 64 10.03 14.27 -0.58
CA ARG A 64 10.59 14.99 0.58
C ARG A 64 11.33 14.06 1.54
N PHE A 65 10.82 12.84 1.75
CA PHE A 65 11.48 11.85 2.59
C PHE A 65 12.80 11.38 1.97
N GLN A 66 12.85 11.17 0.66
CA GLN A 66 14.09 10.81 -0.04
C GLN A 66 15.12 11.94 -0.01
N GLU A 67 14.70 13.19 -0.25
CA GLU A 67 15.55 14.39 -0.14
C GLU A 67 16.11 14.54 1.29
N PHE A 68 15.28 14.35 2.31
CA PHE A 68 15.72 14.36 3.70
C PHE A 68 16.75 13.28 3.98
N ARG A 69 16.52 12.03 3.55
CA ARG A 69 17.49 10.94 3.74
C ARG A 69 18.81 11.20 3.03
N ALA A 70 18.77 11.76 1.82
CA ALA A 70 19.98 12.15 1.10
C ALA A 70 20.76 13.25 1.84
N SER A 71 20.05 14.24 2.42
CA SER A 71 20.69 15.30 3.21
C SER A 71 21.30 14.81 4.52
N VAL A 72 20.69 13.81 5.16
CA VAL A 72 21.21 13.19 6.40
C VAL A 72 22.42 12.30 6.09
N ALA A 73 22.40 11.55 5.00
CA ALA A 73 23.53 10.70 4.60
C ALA A 73 24.78 11.49 4.18
N ALA A 74 24.63 12.76 3.79
CA ALA A 74 25.74 13.63 3.38
C ALA A 74 26.38 14.40 4.56
N ASP A 75 25.74 14.42 5.73
CA ASP A 75 26.12 15.22 6.89
C ASP A 75 26.48 14.31 8.08
N ASP A 76 27.74 13.87 8.11
CA ASP A 76 28.33 12.98 9.13
C ASP A 76 28.50 13.66 10.51
N SER A 77 28.08 14.94 10.62
CA SER A 77 28.26 15.77 11.83
C SER A 77 27.08 15.68 12.81
N ARG A 78 26.04 14.93 12.47
CA ARG A 78 24.91 14.72 13.38
C ARG A 78 25.21 13.52 14.28
N PRO A 79 25.01 13.65 15.60
CA PRO A 79 25.11 12.48 16.46
C PRO A 79 24.02 11.50 16.05
N ASP A 80 24.42 10.36 15.50
CA ASP A 80 23.59 9.16 15.47
C ASP A 80 23.34 8.80 16.93
N MET A 81 22.22 9.26 17.50
CA MET A 81 21.75 8.67 18.74
C MET A 81 21.48 7.20 18.44
N THR A 82 22.23 6.34 19.11
CA THR A 82 22.06 4.90 18.99
C THR A 82 20.64 4.52 19.41
N LEU A 83 20.14 3.38 18.92
CA LEU A 83 18.81 2.88 19.30
C LEU A 83 18.69 2.76 20.83
N ASP A 84 19.78 2.47 21.53
CA ASP A 84 19.81 2.35 22.98
C ASP A 84 19.64 3.70 23.67
N GLU A 85 20.31 4.75 23.21
CA GLU A 85 20.15 6.12 23.71
C GLU A 85 18.73 6.67 23.46
N ILE A 86 18.17 6.39 22.27
CA ILE A 86 16.78 6.76 21.94
C ILE A 86 15.80 6.05 22.89
N ASN A 87 16.00 4.75 23.12
CA ASN A 87 15.12 3.97 23.98
C ASN A 87 15.22 4.44 25.44
N GLU A 88 16.41 4.81 25.90
CA GLU A 88 16.62 5.37 27.24
C GLU A 88 15.91 6.72 27.39
N GLU A 89 16.04 7.63 26.42
CA GLU A 89 15.36 8.93 26.44
C GLU A 89 13.83 8.78 26.44
N ILE A 90 13.29 7.88 25.60
CA ILE A 90 11.86 7.58 25.57
C ILE A 90 11.39 7.02 26.92
N ARG A 91 12.17 6.14 27.56
CA ARG A 91 11.85 5.58 28.87
C ARG A 91 11.78 6.68 29.93
N LEU A 92 12.82 7.52 30.01
CA LEU A 92 12.90 8.62 30.97
C LEU A 92 11.75 9.61 30.78
N ALA A 93 11.46 10.02 29.54
CA ALA A 93 10.36 10.94 29.24
C ALA A 93 8.98 10.36 29.61
N ARG A 94 8.78 9.03 29.48
CA ARG A 94 7.55 8.35 29.90
C ARG A 94 7.45 8.22 31.41
N GLU A 95 8.57 7.95 32.09
CA GLU A 95 8.65 7.88 33.54
C GLU A 95 8.38 9.25 34.18
N GLU A 96 8.94 10.33 33.62
CA GLU A 96 8.65 11.71 34.07
C GLU A 96 7.18 12.09 33.87
N LYS A 97 6.58 11.72 32.74
CA LYS A 97 5.13 11.92 32.52
C LYS A 97 4.30 11.13 33.52
N ALA A 98 4.63 9.86 33.77
CA ALA A 98 3.93 9.03 34.74
C ALA A 98 4.12 9.53 36.18
N ALA A 99 5.29 10.09 36.52
CA ALA A 99 5.55 10.69 37.82
C ALA A 99 4.78 12.01 38.00
N ARG A 100 4.67 12.84 36.95
CA ARG A 100 3.82 14.04 36.95
C ARG A 100 2.34 13.71 37.10
N GLU A 101 1.86 12.66 36.45
CA GLU A 101 0.48 12.20 36.57
C GLU A 101 0.16 11.60 37.95
N LYS A 102 1.15 11.00 38.62
CA LYS A 102 1.00 10.46 39.99
C LYS A 102 1.19 11.52 41.10
N THR A 103 1.90 12.60 40.81
CA THR A 103 2.13 13.73 41.73
C THR A 103 1.13 14.86 41.47
N GLY A 104 -0.11 14.51 41.10
CA GLY A 104 -1.21 15.45 40.94
C GLY A 104 -1.49 16.21 42.24
N VAL A 105 -0.91 17.40 42.32
CA VAL A 105 -1.64 18.64 42.58
C VAL A 105 -2.15 19.16 41.25
#